data_AF-A0A5S4SYI2-F1
#
_entry.id   AF-A0A5S4SYI2-F1
#
_cell.length_a   1.000
_cell.length_b   1.000
_cell.length_c   1.000
_cell.angle_alpha   90.00
_cell.angle_beta   90.00
_cell.angle_gamma   90.00
#
_symmetry.space_group_name_H-M   'P 1'
#
loop_
_entity.id
_entity.type
_entity.pdbx_description
1 polymer ?
#
loop_
_entity_poly.entity_id
_entity_poly.type
_entity_poly.pdbx_seq_one_letter_code
_entity_poly.pdbx_strand_id
1 'polypeptide(L)'
;MSMNRTQYRTARRLIRDNGRAALKWLDTKGREAMERLMDERNAKDMLAERADVVAYCQSVGTHHTALHTVDLGLLSRFHERKYSA
;
A
#
# COMPACT_ATOMS: atom_id res chain seq x y z
N MET A 1 -10.15 18.05 -8.25
CA MET A 1 -10.38 18.01 -6.78
C MET A 1 -10.19 16.58 -6.31
N SER A 2 -9.10 16.32 -5.58
CA SER A 2 -8.76 15.02 -5.01
C SER A 2 -9.66 14.69 -3.81
N MET A 3 -9.88 13.40 -3.55
CA MET A 3 -10.66 12.91 -2.42
C MET A 3 -10.02 13.34 -1.10
N ASN A 4 -10.82 13.85 -0.16
CA ASN A 4 -10.28 14.26 1.14
C ASN A 4 -10.03 13.05 2.05
N ARG A 5 -9.25 13.25 3.12
CA ARG A 5 -8.84 12.17 4.04
C ARG A 5 -10.01 11.44 4.69
N THR A 6 -11.08 12.17 5.02
CA THR A 6 -12.29 11.60 5.65
C THR A 6 -13.05 10.72 4.66
N GLN A 7 -13.27 11.22 3.45
CA GLN A 7 -13.89 10.47 2.35
C GLN A 7 -13.11 9.17 2.05
N TYR A 8 -11.78 9.25 2.02
CA TYR A 8 -10.91 8.08 1.90
C TYR A 8 -11.11 7.04 2.99
N ARG A 9 -11.11 7.46 4.25
CA ARG A 9 -11.30 6.52 5.37
C ARG A 9 -12.66 5.86 5.33
N THR A 10 -13.72 6.62 5.04
CA THR A 10 -15.07 6.10 4.93
C THR A 10 -15.20 5.10 3.77
N ALA A 11 -14.74 5.46 2.58
CA ALA A 11 -14.79 4.59 1.40
C ALA A 11 -13.97 3.31 1.60
N ARG A 12 -12.79 3.41 2.22
CA ARG A 12 -11.95 2.25 2.54
C ARG A 12 -12.61 1.32 3.55
N ARG A 13 -13.26 1.85 4.59
CA ARG A 13 -14.00 1.03 5.56
C ARG A 13 -15.17 0.32 4.87
N LEU A 14 -15.92 1.04 4.06
CA LEU A 14 -17.05 0.49 3.31
C LEU A 14 -16.63 -0.69 2.42
N ILE A 15 -15.54 -0.53 1.66
CA ILE A 15 -14.99 -1.59 0.79
C ILE A 15 -14.41 -2.76 1.60
N ARG A 16 -13.79 -2.49 2.75
CA ARG A 16 -13.30 -3.57 3.62
C ARG A 16 -14.44 -4.45 4.13
N ASP A 17 -15.56 -3.81 4.50
CA ASP A 17 -16.67 -4.50 5.14
C ASP A 17 -17.59 -5.19 4.12
N ASN A 18 -17.62 -4.74 2.85
CA ASN A 18 -18.55 -5.22 1.81
C ASN A 18 -17.87 -5.75 0.53
N GLY A 19 -16.55 -5.70 0.45
CA GLY A 19 -15.79 -6.06 -0.75
C GLY A 19 -15.97 -5.09 -1.92
N ARG A 20 -15.64 -5.55 -3.13
CA ARG A 20 -15.64 -4.72 -4.36
C ARG A 20 -17.05 -4.21 -4.74
N ALA A 21 -18.10 -4.87 -4.28
CA ALA A 21 -19.49 -4.45 -4.51
C ALA A 21 -19.81 -3.06 -3.93
N ALA A 22 -19.09 -2.62 -2.89
CA ALA A 22 -19.26 -1.28 -2.30
C ALA A 22 -18.87 -0.12 -3.21
N LEU A 23 -18.09 -0.37 -4.28
CA LEU A 23 -17.71 0.66 -5.24
C LEU A 23 -18.93 1.34 -5.90
N LYS A 24 -20.06 0.64 -6.02
CA LYS A 24 -21.31 1.19 -6.58
C LYS A 24 -22.00 2.22 -5.69
N TRP A 25 -21.62 2.27 -4.41
CA TRP A 25 -22.19 3.20 -3.41
C TRP A 25 -21.34 4.47 -3.26
N LEU A 26 -20.19 4.53 -3.92
CA LEU A 26 -19.35 5.72 -3.96
C LEU A 26 -19.80 6.64 -5.09
N ASP A 27 -19.51 7.92 -4.95
CA ASP A 27 -19.59 8.86 -6.06
C ASP A 27 -18.58 8.48 -7.16
N THR A 28 -18.79 8.96 -8.39
CA THR A 28 -17.96 8.59 -9.55
C THR A 28 -16.46 8.76 -9.28
N LYS A 29 -16.07 9.86 -8.62
CA LYS A 29 -14.67 10.16 -8.29
C LYS A 29 -14.12 9.23 -7.21
N GLY A 30 -14.89 8.96 -6.15
CA GLY A 30 -14.49 8.05 -5.10
C GLY A 30 -14.36 6.61 -5.60
N ARG A 31 -15.25 6.21 -6.51
CA ARG A 31 -15.16 4.93 -7.20
C ARG A 31 -13.87 4.81 -8.00
N GLU A 32 -13.58 5.76 -8.89
CA GLU A 32 -12.35 5.76 -9.71
C GLU A 32 -11.08 5.74 -8.86
N ALA A 33 -11.05 6.54 -7.78
CA ALA A 33 -9.91 6.59 -6.88
C ALA A 33 -9.71 5.25 -6.14
N MET A 34 -10.77 4.68 -5.58
CA MET A 34 -10.69 3.42 -4.84
C MET A 34 -10.41 2.23 -5.75
N GLU A 35 -10.96 2.21 -6.96
CA GLU A 35 -10.71 1.18 -7.96
C GLU A 35 -9.23 1.18 -8.36
N ARG A 36 -8.66 2.35 -8.70
CA ARG A 36 -7.23 2.49 -8.96
C ARG A 36 -6.37 1.97 -7.81
N LEU A 37 -6.69 2.36 -6.57
CA LEU A 37 -5.95 1.91 -5.38
C LEU A 37 -6.05 0.41 -5.14
N MET A 38 -7.20 -0.20 -5.46
CA MET A 38 -7.38 -1.65 -5.37
C MET A 38 -6.57 -2.36 -6.45
N ASP A 39 -6.60 -1.88 -7.68
CA ASP A 39 -5.88 -2.46 -8.80
C ASP A 39 -4.35 -2.30 -8.61
N GLU A 40 -3.86 -1.14 -8.19
CA GLU A 40 -2.45 -0.93 -7.82
C GLU A 40 -2.00 -1.88 -6.70
N ARG A 41 -2.83 -2.08 -5.67
CA ARG A 41 -2.52 -3.02 -4.59
C ARG A 41 -2.50 -4.46 -5.09
N ASN A 42 -3.43 -4.84 -5.97
CA ASN A 42 -3.49 -6.20 -6.50
C ASN A 42 -2.38 -6.49 -7.51
N ALA A 43 -1.91 -5.46 -8.23
CA ALA A 43 -0.76 -5.55 -9.14
C ALA A 43 0.57 -5.66 -8.39
N LYS A 44 0.64 -5.15 -7.15
CA LYS A 44 1.80 -5.30 -6.27
C LYS A 44 1.76 -6.64 -5.54
N ASP A 45 2.74 -7.49 -5.81
CA ASP A 45 2.99 -8.65 -4.95
C ASP A 45 3.58 -8.19 -3.61
N MET A 46 2.69 -7.98 -2.64
CA MET A 46 3.07 -7.54 -1.29
C MET A 46 3.91 -8.58 -0.54
N LEU A 47 3.85 -9.86 -0.92
CA LEU A 47 4.68 -10.90 -0.30
C LEU A 47 6.10 -10.85 -0.84
N ALA A 48 6.25 -10.72 -2.16
CA ALA A 48 7.56 -10.52 -2.78
C ALA A 48 8.21 -9.22 -2.28
N GLU A 49 7.48 -8.10 -2.24
CA GLU A 49 8.00 -6.83 -1.74
C GLU A 49 8.41 -6.92 -0.26
N ARG A 50 7.65 -7.67 0.56
CA ARG A 50 8.04 -7.93 1.95
C ARG A 50 9.31 -8.77 2.04
N ALA A 51 9.45 -9.81 1.22
CA ALA A 51 10.64 -10.66 1.21
C ALA A 51 11.90 -9.84 0.85
N ASP A 52 11.78 -8.98 -0.16
CA ASP A 52 12.87 -8.08 -0.57
C ASP A 52 13.29 -7.11 0.52
N VAL A 53 12.33 -6.53 1.25
CA VAL A 53 12.64 -5.65 2.39
C VAL A 53 13.36 -6.42 3.50
N VAL A 54 12.91 -7.63 3.83
CA VAL A 54 13.56 -8.46 4.85
C VAL A 54 14.99 -8.84 4.44
N ALA A 55 15.19 -9.24 3.17
CA ALA A 55 16.51 -9.53 2.63
C ALA A 55 17.42 -8.29 2.67
N TYR A 56 16.89 -7.11 2.33
CA TYR A 56 17.63 -5.86 2.43
C TYR A 56 18.04 -5.54 3.86
N CYS A 57 17.12 -5.65 4.83
CA CYS A 57 17.43 -5.47 6.25
C CYS A 57 18.58 -6.37 6.70
N GLN A 58 18.52 -7.67 6.35
CA GLN A 58 19.58 -8.62 6.65
C GLN A 58 20.93 -8.20 6.03
N SER A 59 20.91 -7.69 4.80
CA SER A 59 22.13 -7.23 4.11
C SER A 59 22.81 -6.03 4.76
N VAL A 60 22.05 -5.19 5.49
CA VAL A 60 22.56 -4.02 6.22
C VAL A 60 22.75 -4.29 7.71
N GLY A 61 22.65 -5.56 8.14
CA GLY A 61 22.91 -6.01 9.50
C GLY A 61 21.76 -5.77 10.48
N THR A 62 20.55 -5.48 9.99
CA THR A 62 19.35 -5.31 10.84
C THR A 62 18.39 -6.49 10.64
N HIS A 63 17.88 -7.05 11.75
CA HIS A 63 16.95 -8.17 11.70
C HIS A 63 15.53 -7.70 11.96
N HIS A 64 14.75 -7.60 10.87
CA HIS A 64 13.32 -7.30 10.93
C HIS A 64 12.54 -8.46 10.33
N THR A 65 11.56 -8.99 11.08
CA THR A 65 10.68 -10.08 10.63
C THR A 65 9.38 -9.55 10.03
N ALA A 66 9.05 -8.27 10.21
CA ALA A 66 7.84 -7.64 9.69
C ALA A 66 8.09 -6.20 9.22
N LEU A 67 7.43 -5.80 8.12
CA LEU A 67 7.56 -4.47 7.50
C LEU A 67 7.32 -3.31 8.47
N HIS A 68 6.34 -3.43 9.37
CA HIS A 68 5.99 -2.39 10.32
C HIS A 68 7.00 -2.24 11.47
N THR A 69 8.01 -3.12 11.55
CA THR A 69 9.11 -3.03 12.52
C THR A 69 10.35 -2.39 11.93
N VAL A 70 10.37 -2.19 10.60
CA VAL A 70 11.50 -1.59 9.88
C VAL A 70 11.45 -0.08 10.06
N ASP A 71 12.61 0.52 10.32
CA ASP A 71 12.75 1.97 10.38
C ASP A 71 12.40 2.65 9.04
N LEU A 72 11.75 3.81 9.09
CA LEU A 72 11.31 4.54 7.90
C LEU A 72 12.49 5.00 7.04
N GLY A 73 13.63 5.34 7.64
CA GLY A 73 14.84 5.69 6.90
C GLY A 73 15.41 4.50 6.14
N LEU A 74 15.35 3.31 6.73
CA LEU A 74 15.77 2.07 6.09
C LEU A 74 14.86 1.71 4.90
N LEU A 75 13.54 1.87 5.07
CA LEU A 75 12.55 1.69 4.00
C LEU A 75 12.77 2.69 2.86
N SER A 76 13.07 3.96 3.16
CA SER A 76 13.37 4.97 2.13
C SER A 76 14.55 4.54 1.28
N ARG A 77 15.66 4.12 1.90
CA ARG A 77 16.86 3.67 1.17
C ARG A 77 16.60 2.41 0.34
N PHE A 78 15.80 1.48 0.85
CA PHE A 78 15.35 0.32 0.08
C PHE A 78 14.58 0.76 -1.18
N HIS A 79 13.61 1.66 -1.01
CA HIS A 79 12.79 2.16 -2.12
C HIS A 79 13.62 2.94 -3.13
N GLU A 80 14.53 3.81 -2.69
CA GLU A 80 15.51 4.46 -3.55
C GLU A 80 16.28 3.38 -4.34
N ARG A 81 16.93 2.42 -3.68
CA ARG A 81 17.71 1.39 -4.38
C ARG A 81 16.91 0.56 -5.38
N LYS A 82 15.67 0.19 -5.05
CA LYS A 82 14.84 -0.71 -5.86
C LYS A 82 14.17 0.01 -7.04
N TYR A 83 13.82 1.28 -6.86
CA TYR A 83 13.03 2.06 -7.82
C TYR A 83 13.80 3.24 -8.43
N SER A 84 15.05 3.47 -8.04
CA SER A 84 16.00 4.31 -8.79
C SER A 84 16.41 3.59 -10.06
N ALA A 85 15.58 3.76 -11.10
CA ALA A 85 16.00 3.65 -12.49
C ALA A 85 16.64 4.97 -12.94
#